data_AF-A0A0U3QU83-F1
#
_entry.id   AF-A0A0U3QU83-F1
#
_cell.length_a   1.000
_cell.length_b   1.000
_cell.length_c   1.000
_cell.angle_alpha   90.00
_cell.angle_beta   90.00
_cell.angle_gamma   90.00
#
_symmetry.space_group_name_H-M   'P 1'
#
loop_
_entity.id
_entity.type
_entity.pdbx_description
1 polymer ?
#
loop_
_entity_poly.entity_id
_entity_poly.type
_entity_poly.pdbx_seq_one_letter_code
_entity_poly.pdbx_strand_id
1 'polypeptide(L)'
;MPEVPPTPDHAPPLKAKRLKLTKLRSANGARIILGSVLGLLLIITWIVNNPAFQSGSSPSDWKSELSAADLKNTMNNGETKGAPQQTVVNGWYANDIAAVTAAQNTYIAASSARNGNFLMLLGLGVAGELIIRGAERARINRRAIA
;
A
#
# COMPACT_ATOMS: atom_id res chain seq x y z
N MET A 1 69.40 23.88 -16.43
CA MET A 1 67.95 23.62 -16.49
C MET A 1 67.53 23.08 -15.13
N PRO A 2 66.59 23.69 -14.41
CA PRO A 2 66.15 23.16 -13.13
C PRO A 2 65.18 21.99 -13.38
N GLU A 3 65.55 20.83 -12.87
CA GLU A 3 64.78 19.59 -12.92
C GLU A 3 63.60 19.68 -11.94
N VAL A 4 62.37 19.70 -12.47
CA VAL A 4 61.15 19.76 -11.66
C VAL A 4 60.94 18.39 -11.03
N PRO A 5 60.79 18.28 -9.69
CA PRO A 5 60.59 17.00 -9.04
C PRO A 5 59.22 16.41 -9.42
N PRO A 6 59.12 15.08 -9.60
CA PRO A 6 57.87 14.45 -10.04
C PRO A 6 56.79 14.61 -8.98
N THR A 7 55.62 15.08 -9.40
CA THR A 7 54.42 15.18 -8.55
C THR A 7 54.02 13.77 -8.07
N PRO A 8 53.84 13.55 -6.75
CA PRO A 8 53.37 12.26 -6.27
C PRO A 8 51.91 12.06 -6.69
N ASP A 9 51.65 10.93 -7.35
CA ASP A 9 50.32 10.56 -7.82
C ASP A 9 49.44 10.17 -6.60
N HIS A 10 48.70 11.15 -6.09
CA HIS A 10 47.82 11.01 -4.93
C HIS A 10 46.36 10.73 -5.34
N ALA A 11 46.13 9.75 -6.21
CA ALA A 11 44.79 9.18 -6.35
C ALA A 11 44.63 8.02 -5.35
N PRO A 12 43.86 8.15 -4.25
CA PRO A 12 43.62 7.02 -3.38
C PRO A 12 42.90 5.93 -4.18
N PRO A 13 43.34 4.65 -4.12
CA PRO A 13 42.68 3.59 -4.85
C PRO A 13 41.25 3.45 -4.33
N LEU A 14 40.26 3.68 -5.21
CA LEU A 14 38.85 3.44 -4.94
C LEU A 14 38.65 1.95 -4.63
N LYS A 15 38.79 1.57 -3.35
CA LYS A 15 38.46 0.23 -2.87
C LYS A 15 36.96 0.03 -3.03
N ALA A 16 36.56 -0.58 -4.13
CA ALA A 16 35.20 -1.05 -4.33
C ALA A 16 34.79 -1.89 -3.11
N LYS A 17 33.88 -1.33 -2.30
CA LYS A 17 33.39 -1.92 -1.06
C LYS A 17 32.47 -3.09 -1.43
N ARG A 18 33.04 -4.21 -1.91
CA ARG A 18 32.29 -5.43 -2.18
C ARG A 18 31.62 -5.84 -0.87
N LEU A 19 30.29 -5.74 -0.82
CA LEU A 19 29.49 -6.29 0.26
C LEU A 19 29.86 -7.77 0.40
N LYS A 20 30.64 -8.10 1.42
CA LYS A 20 31.02 -9.49 1.68
C LYS A 20 29.74 -10.27 1.95
N LEU A 21 29.44 -11.28 1.13
CA LEU A 21 28.28 -12.17 1.25
C LEU A 21 28.10 -12.74 2.68
N THR A 22 29.19 -12.83 3.44
CA THR A 22 29.20 -13.23 4.86
C THR A 22 28.45 -12.27 5.78
N LYS A 23 28.38 -10.96 5.47
CA LYS A 23 27.54 -10.00 6.22
C LYS A 23 26.05 -10.22 5.98
N LEU A 24 25.64 -10.72 4.81
CA LEU A 24 24.24 -11.07 4.51
C LEU A 24 23.77 -12.31 5.28
N ARG A 25 24.67 -13.24 5.64
CA ARG A 25 24.38 -14.39 6.51
C ARG A 25 24.33 -14.05 8.01
N SER A 26 24.62 -12.79 8.37
CA SER A 26 24.43 -12.30 9.74
C SER A 26 22.95 -12.02 10.00
N ALA A 27 22.55 -12.01 11.26
CA ALA A 27 21.18 -11.68 11.61
C ALA A 27 20.78 -10.25 11.22
N ASN A 28 21.72 -9.29 11.21
CA ASN A 28 21.49 -7.96 10.65
C ASN A 28 21.22 -8.01 9.13
N GLY A 29 21.91 -8.90 8.40
CA GLY A 29 21.61 -9.16 6.99
C GLY A 29 20.22 -9.74 6.79
N ALA A 30 19.81 -10.70 7.63
CA ALA A 30 18.47 -11.28 7.61
C ALA A 30 17.38 -10.24 7.91
N ARG A 31 17.59 -9.35 8.89
CA ARG A 31 16.67 -8.23 9.19
C ARG A 31 16.52 -7.26 8.03
N ILE A 32 17.63 -6.90 7.37
CA ILE A 32 17.61 -6.01 6.20
C ILE A 32 16.82 -6.67 5.07
N ILE A 33 17.08 -7.95 4.76
CA ILE A 33 16.34 -8.67 3.71
C ILE A 33 14.85 -8.74 4.05
N LEU A 34 14.51 -9.16 5.28
CA LEU A 34 13.13 -9.24 5.73
C LEU A 34 12.42 -7.88 5.61
N GLY A 35 13.05 -6.82 6.10
CA GLY A 35 12.51 -5.46 6.03
C GLY A 35 12.35 -4.96 4.59
N SER A 36 13.33 -5.20 3.71
CA SER A 36 13.25 -4.83 2.30
C SER A 36 12.14 -5.58 1.56
N VAL A 37 12.00 -6.89 1.80
CA VAL A 37 10.94 -7.70 1.19
C VAL A 37 9.57 -7.25 1.69
N LEU A 38 9.39 -7.07 3.00
CA LEU A 38 8.12 -6.59 3.56
C LEU A 38 7.78 -5.17 3.11
N GLY A 39 8.77 -4.29 3.03
CA GLY A 39 8.58 -2.92 2.52
C GLY A 39 8.14 -2.92 1.05
N LEU A 40 8.75 -3.76 0.22
CA LEU A 40 8.32 -3.91 -1.17
C LEU A 40 6.90 -4.49 -1.28
N LEU A 41 6.58 -5.52 -0.49
CA LEU A 41 5.24 -6.12 -0.46
C LEU A 41 4.18 -5.12 0.03
N LEU A 42 4.52 -4.26 0.99
CA LEU A 42 3.65 -3.18 1.46
C LEU A 42 3.31 -2.21 0.32
N ILE A 43 4.32 -1.77 -0.44
CA ILE A 43 4.11 -0.85 -1.58
C ILE A 43 3.25 -1.51 -2.65
N ILE A 44 3.55 -2.76 -3.01
CA ILE A 44 2.78 -3.51 -4.00
C ILE A 44 1.32 -3.65 -3.54
N THR A 45 1.10 -4.05 -2.29
CA THR A 45 -0.24 -4.20 -1.71
C THR A 45 -0.99 -2.86 -1.69
N TRP A 46 -0.31 -1.75 -1.40
CA TRP A 46 -0.93 -0.42 -1.43
C TRP A 46 -1.46 -0.04 -2.82
N ILE A 47 -0.67 -0.30 -3.86
CA ILE A 47 -1.01 0.04 -5.24
C ILE A 47 -2.09 -0.92 -5.79
N VAL A 48 -1.86 -2.23 -5.69
CA VAL A 48 -2.71 -3.26 -6.31
C VAL A 48 -4.07 -3.33 -5.64
N ASN A 49 -4.14 -3.16 -4.32
CA ASN A 49 -5.38 -3.23 -3.56
C ASN A 49 -6.02 -1.86 -3.34
N ASN A 50 -5.71 -0.86 -4.17
CA ASN A 50 -6.34 0.46 -4.06
C ASN A 50 -7.87 0.33 -4.30
N PRO A 51 -8.70 0.66 -3.30
CA PRO A 51 -10.15 0.47 -3.38
C PRO A 51 -10.82 1.28 -4.51
N ALA A 52 -10.22 2.39 -4.93
CA ALA A 52 -10.74 3.22 -6.02
C ALA A 52 -10.81 2.48 -7.37
N PHE A 53 -9.96 1.47 -7.61
CA PHE A 53 -10.01 0.67 -8.83
C PHE A 53 -11.20 -0.30 -8.87
N GLN A 54 -11.77 -0.64 -7.70
CA GLN A 54 -12.84 -1.64 -7.60
C GLN A 54 -14.22 -0.98 -7.47
N SER A 55 -14.31 0.19 -6.82
CA SER A 55 -15.57 0.89 -6.60
C SER A 55 -16.10 1.65 -7.82
N GLY A 56 -15.25 1.98 -8.80
CA GLY A 56 -15.63 2.77 -9.98
C GLY A 56 -15.83 4.27 -9.72
N SER A 57 -15.95 4.70 -8.46
CA SER A 57 -15.93 6.11 -8.02
C SER A 57 -15.09 6.30 -6.76
N SER A 58 -14.61 7.54 -6.55
CA SER A 58 -13.79 7.89 -5.39
C SER A 58 -14.64 8.49 -4.26
N PRO A 59 -14.23 8.34 -2.98
CA PRO A 59 -14.95 8.95 -1.85
C PRO A 59 -15.13 10.47 -1.94
N SER A 60 -14.26 11.16 -2.66
CA SER A 60 -14.38 12.60 -2.93
C SER A 60 -15.60 12.96 -3.77
N ASP A 61 -16.08 12.02 -4.59
CA ASP A 61 -17.05 12.29 -5.65
C ASP A 61 -18.48 11.92 -5.22
N TRP A 62 -18.63 11.05 -4.22
CA TRP A 62 -19.95 10.58 -3.78
C TRP A 62 -20.91 11.70 -3.39
N LYS A 63 -20.41 12.76 -2.75
CA LYS A 63 -21.25 13.89 -2.37
C LYS A 63 -21.82 14.59 -3.61
N SER A 64 -20.99 14.85 -4.62
CA SER A 64 -21.45 15.48 -5.85
C SER A 64 -22.34 14.55 -6.66
N GLU A 65 -22.06 13.24 -6.69
CA GLU A 65 -22.91 12.23 -7.34
C GLU A 65 -24.31 12.16 -6.71
N LEU A 66 -24.40 12.15 -5.37
CA LEU A 66 -25.67 12.19 -4.64
C LEU A 66 -26.42 13.51 -4.90
N SER A 67 -25.72 14.65 -4.87
CA SER A 67 -26.32 15.95 -5.17
C SER A 67 -26.79 16.06 -6.62
N ALA A 68 -26.08 15.46 -7.57
CA ALA A 68 -26.49 15.42 -8.97
C ALA A 68 -27.75 14.56 -9.17
N ALA A 69 -27.83 13.40 -8.49
CA ALA A 69 -29.02 12.55 -8.49
C ALA A 69 -30.23 13.29 -7.89
N ASP A 70 -30.03 14.00 -6.78
CA ASP A 70 -31.09 14.77 -6.12
C ASP A 70 -31.57 15.96 -6.95
N LEU A 71 -30.65 16.68 -7.59
CA LEU A 71 -30.97 17.78 -8.51
C LEU A 71 -31.79 17.28 -9.71
N LYS A 72 -31.34 16.18 -10.33
CA LYS A 72 -32.03 15.52 -11.45
C LYS A 72 -33.44 15.07 -11.04
N ASN A 73 -33.57 14.47 -9.86
CA ASN A 73 -34.87 14.07 -9.33
C ASN A 73 -35.78 15.28 -9.05
N THR A 74 -35.25 16.35 -8.46
CA THR A 74 -36.00 17.57 -8.18
C THR A 74 -36.53 18.23 -9.45
N MET A 75 -35.69 18.34 -10.49
CA MET A 75 -36.10 18.86 -11.79
C MET A 75 -37.20 17.99 -12.42
N ASN A 76 -37.00 16.68 -12.47
CA ASN A 76 -37.97 15.76 -13.06
C ASN A 76 -39.29 15.73 -12.26
N ASN A 77 -39.24 15.73 -10.93
CA ASN A 77 -40.44 15.78 -10.09
C ASN A 77 -41.21 17.09 -10.25
N GLY A 78 -40.55 18.20 -10.60
CA GLY A 78 -41.21 19.45 -10.96
C GLY A 78 -42.09 19.29 -12.20
N GLU A 79 -41.63 18.53 -13.20
CA GLU A 79 -42.35 18.30 -14.46
C GLU A 79 -43.37 17.16 -14.38
N THR A 80 -43.18 16.20 -13.48
CA THR A 80 -44.03 14.99 -13.40
C THR A 80 -44.96 14.96 -12.19
N LYS A 81 -45.06 16.06 -11.42
CA LYS A 81 -45.83 16.10 -10.17
C LYS A 81 -47.31 15.76 -10.40
N GLY A 82 -47.81 14.72 -9.74
CA GLY A 82 -49.21 14.30 -9.85
C GLY A 82 -49.55 13.54 -11.14
N ALA A 83 -48.58 13.32 -12.02
CA ALA A 83 -48.74 12.49 -13.21
C ALA A 83 -48.38 11.02 -12.89
N PRO A 84 -48.98 10.02 -13.57
CA PRO A 84 -48.65 8.60 -13.37
C PRO A 84 -47.15 8.28 -13.54
N GLN A 85 -46.45 9.06 -14.36
CA GLN A 85 -45.01 8.93 -14.61
C GLN A 85 -44.11 9.31 -13.41
N GLN A 86 -44.66 9.91 -12.35
CA GLN A 86 -43.92 10.27 -11.14
C GLN A 86 -43.28 9.06 -10.44
N THR A 87 -43.96 7.91 -10.46
CA THR A 87 -43.43 6.67 -9.89
C THR A 87 -42.18 6.19 -10.64
N VAL A 88 -42.12 6.39 -11.95
CA VAL A 88 -40.95 6.03 -12.77
C VAL A 88 -39.76 6.93 -12.44
N VAL A 89 -39.98 8.24 -12.33
CA VAL A 89 -38.94 9.23 -11.94
C VAL A 89 -38.36 8.91 -10.58
N ASN A 90 -39.21 8.65 -9.58
CA ASN A 90 -38.76 8.26 -8.24
C ASN A 90 -37.98 6.94 -8.26
N GLY A 91 -38.34 6.00 -9.15
CA GLY A 91 -37.61 4.75 -9.36
C GLY A 91 -36.20 4.98 -9.92
N TRP A 92 -36.03 5.90 -10.88
CA TRP A 92 -34.71 6.27 -11.39
C TRP A 92 -33.85 6.95 -10.34
N TYR A 93 -34.43 7.84 -9.54
CA TYR A 93 -33.72 8.45 -8.42
C TYR A 93 -33.24 7.40 -7.40
N ALA A 94 -34.12 6.48 -7.00
CA ALA A 94 -33.76 5.38 -6.11
C ALA A 94 -32.63 4.50 -6.70
N ASN A 95 -32.65 4.27 -8.02
CA ASN A 95 -31.57 3.56 -8.71
C ASN A 95 -30.24 4.33 -8.68
N ASP A 96 -30.27 5.63 -8.98
CA ASP A 96 -29.08 6.50 -8.97
C ASP A 96 -28.43 6.51 -7.56
N ILE A 97 -29.24 6.62 -6.48
CA ILE A 97 -28.75 6.55 -5.10
C ILE A 97 -28.23 5.13 -4.75
N ALA A 98 -28.90 4.08 -5.22
CA ALA A 98 -28.48 2.70 -4.99
C ALA A 98 -27.13 2.41 -5.66
N ALA A 99 -26.87 2.98 -6.84
CA ALA A 99 -25.59 2.85 -7.54
C ALA A 99 -24.45 3.50 -6.74
N VAL A 100 -24.65 4.74 -6.24
CA VAL A 100 -23.65 5.40 -5.38
C VAL A 100 -23.42 4.60 -4.09
N THR A 101 -24.50 4.09 -3.48
CA THR A 101 -24.40 3.26 -2.26
C THR A 101 -23.65 1.96 -2.51
N ALA A 102 -23.85 1.32 -3.67
CA ALA A 102 -23.12 0.12 -4.06
C ALA A 102 -21.61 0.41 -4.26
N ALA A 103 -21.28 1.55 -4.87
CA ALA A 103 -19.88 2.00 -5.00
C ALA A 103 -19.22 2.24 -3.63
N GLN A 104 -19.96 2.87 -2.70
CA GLN A 104 -19.51 3.07 -1.31
C GLN A 104 -19.21 1.75 -0.59
N ASN A 105 -20.16 0.81 -0.65
CA ASN A 105 -20.00 -0.50 -0.01
C ASN A 105 -18.83 -1.28 -0.60
N THR A 106 -18.66 -1.24 -1.91
CA THR A 106 -17.54 -1.88 -2.61
C THR A 106 -16.21 -1.25 -2.18
N TYR A 107 -16.14 0.08 -2.09
CA TYR A 107 -14.97 0.79 -1.61
C TYR A 107 -14.61 0.39 -0.17
N ILE A 108 -15.60 0.33 0.72
CA ILE A 108 -15.40 -0.06 2.13
C ILE A 108 -14.92 -1.50 2.24
N ALA A 109 -15.52 -2.43 1.49
CA ALA A 109 -15.11 -3.83 1.47
C ALA A 109 -13.67 -3.99 0.96
N ALA A 110 -13.33 -3.34 -0.15
CA ALA A 110 -11.99 -3.35 -0.72
C ALA A 110 -10.96 -2.71 0.23
N SER A 111 -11.31 -1.60 0.87
CA SER A 111 -10.47 -0.93 1.88
C SER A 111 -10.22 -1.84 3.09
N SER A 112 -11.26 -2.53 3.55
CA SER A 112 -11.16 -3.49 4.66
C SER A 112 -10.24 -4.66 4.31
N ALA A 113 -10.37 -5.22 3.12
CA ALA A 113 -9.49 -6.27 2.63
C ALA A 113 -8.02 -5.80 2.55
N ARG A 114 -7.78 -4.59 2.02
CA ARG A 114 -6.43 -4.00 1.98
C ARG A 114 -5.84 -3.82 3.38
N ASN A 115 -6.63 -3.30 4.32
CA ASN A 115 -6.20 -3.14 5.71
C ASN A 115 -5.88 -4.49 6.36
N GLY A 116 -6.68 -5.53 6.09
CA GLY A 116 -6.39 -6.90 6.50
C GLY A 116 -5.05 -7.41 5.96
N ASN A 117 -4.75 -7.16 4.70
CA ASN A 117 -3.46 -7.51 4.10
C ASN A 117 -2.29 -6.78 4.76
N PHE A 118 -2.45 -5.50 5.10
CA PHE A 118 -1.42 -4.77 5.84
C PHE A 118 -1.20 -5.32 7.25
N LEU A 119 -2.26 -5.67 7.97
CA LEU A 119 -2.15 -6.32 9.27
C LEU A 119 -1.42 -7.66 9.16
N MET A 120 -1.71 -8.45 8.13
CA MET A 120 -0.99 -9.70 7.86
C MET A 120 0.51 -9.45 7.61
N LEU A 121 0.87 -8.47 6.78
CA LEU A 121 2.27 -8.12 6.50
C LEU A 121 3.01 -7.63 7.76
N LEU A 122 2.35 -6.83 8.60
CA LEU A 122 2.91 -6.43 9.90
C LEU A 122 3.11 -7.66 10.82
N GLY A 123 2.13 -8.56 10.87
CA GLY A 123 2.22 -9.81 11.61
C GLY A 123 3.39 -10.69 11.15
N LEU A 124 3.60 -10.81 9.84
CA LEU A 124 4.76 -11.51 9.27
C LEU A 124 6.09 -10.84 9.64
N GLY A 125 6.13 -9.51 9.69
CA GLY A 125 7.30 -8.76 10.18
C GLY A 125 7.64 -9.07 11.63
N VAL A 126 6.65 -9.04 12.51
CA VAL A 126 6.83 -9.38 13.94
C VAL A 126 7.27 -10.83 14.09
N ALA A 127 6.59 -11.77 13.43
CA ALA A 127 6.95 -13.19 13.47
C ALA A 127 8.38 -13.43 12.96
N GLY A 128 8.74 -12.81 11.84
CA GLY A 128 10.09 -12.88 11.27
C GLY A 128 11.16 -12.36 12.23
N GLU A 129 10.93 -11.23 12.90
CA GLU A 129 11.88 -10.70 13.89
C GLU A 129 12.03 -11.62 15.11
N LEU A 130 10.93 -12.22 15.60
CA LEU A 130 10.99 -13.20 16.70
C LEU A 130 11.81 -14.44 16.32
N ILE A 131 11.64 -14.95 15.10
CA ILE A 131 12.41 -16.08 14.57
C ILE A 131 13.90 -15.71 14.49
N ILE A 132 14.23 -14.53 13.96
CA ILE A 132 15.62 -14.06 13.86
C ILE A 132 16.26 -13.96 15.25
N ARG A 133 15.57 -13.34 16.22
CA ARG A 133 16.04 -13.22 17.60
C ARG A 133 16.23 -14.59 18.26
N GLY A 134 15.28 -15.52 18.04
CA GLY A 134 15.38 -16.90 18.55
C GLY A 134 16.60 -17.62 17.98
N ALA A 135 16.84 -17.51 16.67
CA ALA A 135 17.99 -18.12 16.01
C ALA A 135 19.32 -17.51 16.45
N GLU A 136 19.39 -16.19 16.69
CA GLU A 136 20.56 -15.52 17.28
C GLU A 136 20.89 -16.10 18.66
N ARG A 137 19.91 -16.17 19.56
CA ARG A 137 20.08 -16.72 20.91
C ARG A 137 20.55 -18.18 20.88
N ALA A 138 19.95 -19.02 20.04
CA ALA A 138 20.34 -20.42 19.90
C ALA A 138 21.77 -20.60 19.39
N ARG A 139 22.23 -19.74 18.46
CA ARG A 139 23.62 -19.75 17.97
C ARG A 139 24.62 -19.32 19.04
N ILE A 140 24.28 -18.31 19.84
CA ILE A 140 25.12 -17.85 20.95
C ILE A 140 25.28 -18.97 21.98
N ASN A 141 24.17 -19.60 22.40
CA ASN A 141 24.21 -20.71 23.37
C ASN A 141 25.03 -21.90 22.86
N ARG A 142 24.90 -22.27 21.58
CA ARG A 142 25.71 -23.36 20.99
C ARG A 142 27.21 -23.07 20.99
N ARG A 143 27.61 -21.81 20.79
CA ARG A 143 29.02 -21.40 20.84
C ARG A 143 29.59 -21.30 22.24
N ALA A 144 28.74 -21.15 23.26
CA ALA A 144 29.18 -21.13 24.65
C ALA A 144 29.43 -22.54 25.23
N ILE A 145 28.85 -23.57 24.59
CA ILE A 145 28.93 -24.97 25.03
C ILE A 145 30.02 -25.75 24.26
N ALA A 146 30.47 -25.23 23.11
CA ALA A 146 31.53 -25.81 22.27
C ALA A 146 32.88 -25.17 22.55
#